data_AF-A0A545V3Z3-F1
#
_entry.id   AF-A0A545V3Z3-F1
#
_cell.length_a   1.000
_cell.length_b   1.000
_cell.length_c   1.000
_cell.angle_alpha   90.00
_cell.angle_beta   90.00
_cell.angle_gamma   90.00
#
_symmetry.space_group_name_H-M   'P 1'
#
loop_
_entity.id
_entity.type
_entity.pdbx_description
1 polymer ?
#
loop_
_entity_poly.entity_id
_entity_poly.type
_entity_poly.pdbx_seq_one_letter_code
_entity_poly.pdbx_strand_id
1 'polypeptide(L)'
;MSLMHMTDLAIQCNTTSPARKQVTGYYRYTEDEIRHILSLPGLSQDTHFPIELKLAIVQITRLRVEASTGPSLAATFEIRVQDVFRRIAAINVDDWPGNSKYDPGFISPSNALIFQLAARLYGIMALPRRAVWEVLRETAGVGTWSEMLASRRRELMKILKRVYPTIKYYPSLKWPLIVAGVAATGGDDAVDDQTFIDQSLYRIWQNPLSDNDVFLCLDKLRKFWSSGKCAWEDCFDEATPS
;
A
#
# COMPACT_ATOMS: atom_id res chain seq x y z
N MET A 1 -7.98 -9.62 -21.91
CA MET A 1 -7.09 -9.36 -20.76
C MET A 1 -6.08 -10.48 -20.68
N SER A 2 -4.77 -10.21 -20.77
CA SER A 2 -3.75 -11.28 -20.75
C SER A 2 -3.53 -11.80 -19.33
N LEU A 3 -3.00 -13.02 -19.18
CA LEU A 3 -2.62 -13.63 -17.88
C LEU A 3 -1.70 -12.73 -17.04
N MET A 4 -0.93 -11.88 -17.71
CA MET A 4 0.05 -10.98 -17.10
C MET A 4 -0.62 -9.75 -16.47
N HIS A 5 -1.63 -9.15 -17.14
CA HIS A 5 -2.45 -8.07 -16.54
C HIS A 5 -3.19 -8.55 -15.30
N MET A 6 -3.65 -9.81 -15.31
CA MET A 6 -4.32 -10.40 -14.15
C MET A 6 -3.40 -10.55 -12.94
N THR A 7 -2.08 -10.68 -13.12
CA THR A 7 -1.14 -10.80 -11.99
C THR A 7 -0.96 -9.46 -11.29
N ASP A 8 -0.72 -8.38 -12.03
CA ASP A 8 -0.56 -7.05 -11.42
C ASP A 8 -1.85 -6.60 -10.72
N LEU A 9 -3.00 -6.79 -11.39
CA LEU A 9 -4.30 -6.50 -10.80
C LEU A 9 -4.51 -7.31 -9.52
N ALA A 10 -4.27 -8.63 -9.56
CA ALA A 10 -4.43 -9.49 -8.39
C ALA A 10 -3.56 -9.06 -7.21
N ILE A 11 -2.32 -8.60 -7.45
CA ILE A 11 -1.44 -8.05 -6.40
C ILE A 11 -2.09 -6.83 -5.75
N GLN A 12 -2.67 -5.93 -6.55
CA GLN A 12 -3.36 -4.73 -6.05
C GLN A 12 -4.65 -5.07 -5.30
N CYS A 13 -5.55 -5.89 -5.90
CA CYS A 13 -6.81 -6.35 -5.30
C CYS A 13 -6.56 -6.94 -3.92
N ASN A 14 -5.49 -7.74 -3.82
CA ASN A 14 -5.18 -8.47 -2.61
C ASN A 14 -4.91 -7.52 -1.44
N THR A 15 -4.30 -6.36 -1.66
CA THR A 15 -4.05 -5.40 -0.57
C THR A 15 -5.33 -4.92 0.11
N THR A 16 -6.41 -4.74 -0.65
CA THR A 16 -7.74 -4.26 -0.20
C THR A 16 -8.78 -5.39 -0.10
N SER A 17 -8.32 -6.63 0.01
CA SER A 17 -9.15 -7.82 0.26
C SER A 17 -8.80 -8.45 1.61
N PRO A 18 -9.76 -9.09 2.30
CA PRO A 18 -9.52 -9.80 3.56
C PRO A 18 -8.45 -10.87 3.38
N ALA A 19 -7.60 -11.08 4.38
CA ALA A 19 -6.53 -12.09 4.33
C ALA A 19 -7.02 -13.50 3.95
N ARG A 20 -8.28 -13.83 4.25
CA ARG A 20 -8.91 -15.13 3.92
C ARG A 20 -9.58 -15.19 2.53
N LYS A 21 -9.65 -14.08 1.79
CA LYS A 21 -10.34 -13.95 0.49
C LYS A 21 -9.41 -13.34 -0.57
N GLN A 22 -8.23 -13.93 -0.74
CA GLN A 22 -7.22 -13.45 -1.68
C GLN A 22 -7.36 -14.12 -3.06
N VAL A 23 -6.96 -13.42 -4.11
CA VAL A 23 -6.74 -13.97 -5.45
C VAL A 23 -5.43 -14.74 -5.44
N THR A 24 -5.50 -16.06 -5.56
CA THR A 24 -4.36 -16.97 -5.36
C THR A 24 -3.68 -17.44 -6.65
N GLY A 25 -4.15 -17.01 -7.82
CA GLY A 25 -3.69 -17.50 -9.12
C GLY A 25 -2.17 -17.39 -9.35
N TYR A 26 -1.53 -16.37 -8.77
CA TYR A 26 -0.08 -16.12 -8.88
C TYR A 26 0.73 -16.64 -7.68
N TYR A 27 0.10 -17.28 -6.68
CA TYR A 27 0.78 -17.64 -5.43
C TYR A 27 1.91 -18.67 -5.64
N ARG A 28 1.79 -19.48 -6.69
CA ARG A 28 2.79 -20.47 -7.09
C ARG A 28 4.01 -19.87 -7.79
N TYR A 29 3.95 -18.61 -8.20
CA TYR A 29 5.08 -17.95 -8.84
C TYR A 29 6.14 -17.58 -7.81
N THR A 30 7.38 -17.86 -8.19
CA THR A 30 8.59 -17.38 -7.54
C THR A 30 8.69 -15.85 -7.65
N GLU A 31 9.53 -15.25 -6.82
CA GLU A 31 9.76 -13.81 -6.87
C GLU A 31 10.32 -13.37 -8.23
N ASP A 32 11.20 -14.17 -8.84
CA ASP A 32 11.78 -13.90 -10.16
C ASP A 32 10.76 -14.02 -11.29
N GLU A 33 9.82 -14.97 -11.21
CA GLU A 33 8.71 -15.06 -12.16
C GLU A 33 7.78 -13.85 -12.04
N ILE A 34 7.44 -13.42 -10.81
CA ILE A 34 6.63 -12.21 -10.60
C ILE A 34 7.39 -10.97 -11.12
N ARG A 35 8.69 -10.85 -10.82
CA ARG A 35 9.54 -9.76 -11.33
C ARG A 35 9.57 -9.74 -12.85
N HIS A 36 9.76 -10.90 -13.47
CA HIS A 36 9.74 -11.04 -14.92
C HIS A 36 8.41 -10.57 -15.49
N ILE A 37 7.28 -11.07 -14.97
CA ILE A 37 5.94 -10.65 -15.39
C ILE A 37 5.79 -9.14 -15.26
N LEU A 38 6.10 -8.54 -14.10
CA LEU A 38 5.94 -7.11 -13.86
C LEU A 38 6.87 -6.23 -14.73
N SER A 39 7.97 -6.78 -15.24
CA SER A 39 8.90 -6.08 -16.14
C SER A 39 8.44 -6.05 -17.60
N LEU A 40 7.42 -6.83 -17.97
CA LEU A 40 6.97 -6.92 -19.36
C LEU A 40 6.30 -5.61 -19.83
N PRO A 41 6.61 -5.15 -21.07
CA PRO A 41 5.98 -3.96 -21.64
C PRO A 41 4.45 -4.05 -21.70
N GLY A 42 3.76 -2.96 -21.36
CA GLY A 42 2.29 -2.87 -21.49
C GLY A 42 1.49 -3.25 -20.23
N LEU A 43 2.14 -3.70 -19.15
CA LEU A 43 1.48 -4.02 -17.88
C LEU A 43 1.50 -2.87 -16.87
N SER A 44 2.49 -2.00 -16.96
CA SER A 44 2.76 -0.90 -16.01
C SER A 44 2.21 0.46 -16.48
N GLN A 45 1.42 0.52 -17.55
CA GLN A 45 1.06 1.79 -18.21
C GLN A 45 0.28 2.74 -17.28
N ASP A 46 -0.54 2.20 -16.37
CA ASP A 46 -1.34 3.02 -15.44
C ASP A 46 -0.71 3.22 -14.06
N THR A 47 0.29 2.39 -13.71
CA THR A 47 0.99 2.49 -12.42
C THR A 47 2.50 2.40 -12.64
N HIS A 48 3.16 3.56 -12.64
CA HIS A 48 4.60 3.68 -12.46
C HIS A 48 4.99 3.32 -11.01
N PHE A 49 4.64 2.11 -10.58
CA PHE A 49 4.85 1.56 -9.25
C PHE A 49 6.05 0.61 -9.36
N PRO A 50 7.11 0.75 -8.54
CA PRO A 50 8.37 0.08 -8.80
C PRO A 50 8.22 -1.39 -8.46
N ILE A 51 8.82 -2.23 -9.29
CA ILE A 51 8.69 -3.68 -9.19
C ILE A 51 9.11 -4.16 -7.81
N GLU A 52 10.21 -3.65 -7.25
CA GLU A 52 10.69 -4.06 -5.93
C GLU A 52 9.72 -3.72 -4.79
N LEU A 53 8.98 -2.61 -4.86
CA LEU A 53 7.90 -2.37 -3.89
C LEU A 53 6.71 -3.30 -4.13
N LYS A 54 6.37 -3.66 -5.39
CA LYS A 54 5.29 -4.62 -5.68
C LYS A 54 5.63 -5.98 -5.08
N LEU A 55 6.88 -6.40 -5.22
CA LEU A 55 7.39 -7.63 -4.61
C LEU A 55 7.32 -7.55 -3.08
N ALA A 56 7.70 -6.42 -2.47
CA ALA A 56 7.52 -6.22 -1.03
C ALA A 56 6.04 -6.33 -0.61
N ILE A 57 5.10 -5.75 -1.36
CA ILE A 57 3.66 -5.88 -1.14
C ILE A 57 3.20 -7.33 -1.24
N VAL A 58 3.70 -8.10 -2.23
CA VAL A 58 3.42 -9.54 -2.35
C VAL A 58 3.86 -10.27 -1.09
N GLN A 59 5.06 -9.97 -0.56
CA GLN A 59 5.55 -10.61 0.65
C GLN A 59 4.74 -10.21 1.89
N ILE A 60 4.37 -8.94 2.05
CA ILE A 60 3.45 -8.49 3.12
C ILE A 60 2.14 -9.26 3.03
N THR A 61 1.57 -9.36 1.84
CA THR A 61 0.29 -10.05 1.61
C THR A 61 0.38 -11.53 1.95
N ARG A 62 1.45 -12.22 1.54
CA ARG A 62 1.71 -13.62 1.91
C ARG A 62 1.83 -13.80 3.43
N LEU A 63 2.57 -12.93 4.11
CA LEU A 63 2.72 -12.96 5.57
C LEU A 63 1.38 -12.70 6.28
N ARG A 64 0.54 -11.82 5.73
CA ARG A 64 -0.81 -11.53 6.24
C ARG A 64 -1.73 -12.74 6.13
N VAL A 65 -1.69 -13.45 5.00
CA VAL A 65 -2.41 -14.73 4.81
C VAL A 65 -1.93 -15.76 5.82
N GLU A 66 -0.63 -15.97 5.92
CA GLU A 66 -0.02 -16.94 6.84
C GLU A 66 -0.47 -16.70 8.29
N ALA A 67 -0.40 -15.44 8.75
CA ALA A 67 -0.86 -15.04 10.07
C ALA A 67 -2.36 -15.30 10.32
N SER A 68 -3.18 -15.30 9.27
CA SER A 68 -4.61 -15.61 9.39
C SER A 68 -4.90 -17.12 9.46
N THR A 69 -3.99 -17.97 8.96
CA THR A 69 -4.24 -19.41 8.77
C THR A 69 -3.79 -20.31 9.91
N GLY A 70 -3.03 -19.82 10.89
CA GLY A 70 -2.61 -20.62 12.05
C GLY A 70 -1.27 -20.15 12.64
N PRO A 71 -0.79 -20.80 13.72
CA PRO A 71 0.43 -20.37 14.41
C PRO A 71 1.64 -20.51 13.49
N SER A 72 2.17 -19.37 13.02
CA SER A 72 3.47 -19.35 12.34
C SER A 72 4.56 -19.71 13.35
N LEU A 73 5.64 -20.34 12.87
CA LEU A 73 6.87 -20.47 13.65
C LEU A 73 7.40 -19.06 13.91
N ALA A 74 7.13 -18.53 15.11
CA ALA A 74 7.26 -17.12 15.44
C ALA A 74 8.61 -16.51 15.01
N ALA A 75 9.72 -17.23 15.22
CA ALA A 75 11.06 -16.76 14.86
C ALA A 75 11.26 -16.62 13.34
N THR A 76 10.87 -17.63 12.54
CA THR A 76 10.98 -17.56 11.07
C THR A 76 10.06 -16.50 10.50
N PHE A 77 8.89 -16.28 11.11
CA PHE A 77 7.96 -15.24 10.71
C PHE A 77 8.53 -13.84 10.96
N GLU A 78 9.07 -13.58 12.16
CA GLU A 78 9.69 -12.29 12.51
C GLU A 78 10.88 -11.96 11.60
N ILE A 79 11.72 -12.94 11.26
CA ILE A 79 12.83 -12.76 10.30
C ILE A 79 12.32 -12.31 8.93
N ARG A 80 11.22 -12.91 8.44
CA ARG A 80 10.62 -12.54 7.15
C ARG A 80 9.95 -11.17 7.20
N VAL A 81 9.32 -10.81 8.32
CA VAL A 81 8.79 -9.45 8.55
C VAL A 81 9.95 -8.43 8.52
N GLN A 82 11.04 -8.71 9.23
CA GLN A 82 12.23 -7.86 9.24
C GLN A 82 12.83 -7.70 7.84
N ASP A 83 12.94 -8.79 7.08
CA ASP A 83 13.48 -8.75 5.72
C ASP A 83 12.65 -7.85 4.79
N VAL A 84 11.32 -7.95 4.85
CA VAL A 84 10.43 -7.09 4.06
C VAL A 84 10.62 -5.61 4.40
N PHE A 85 10.65 -5.26 5.69
CA PHE A 85 10.87 -3.85 6.08
C PHE A 85 12.25 -3.34 5.70
N ARG A 86 13.29 -4.18 5.79
CA ARG A 86 14.65 -3.86 5.35
C ARG A 86 14.69 -3.60 3.84
N ARG A 87 14.06 -4.47 3.03
CA ARG A 87 13.96 -4.30 1.58
C ARG A 87 13.27 -3.00 1.21
N ILE A 88 12.13 -2.68 1.84
CA ILE A 88 11.41 -1.42 1.59
C ILE A 88 12.31 -0.23 1.91
N ALA A 89 13.03 -0.25 3.04
CA ALA A 89 13.91 0.84 3.45
C ALA A 89 15.17 0.99 2.57
N ALA A 90 15.65 -0.11 1.96
CA ALA A 90 16.84 -0.11 1.11
C ALA A 90 16.58 0.39 -0.32
N ILE A 91 15.32 0.57 -0.72
CA ILE A 91 14.99 1.08 -2.05
C ILE A 91 15.44 2.54 -2.16
N ASN A 92 16.36 2.79 -3.10
CA ASN A 92 16.79 4.14 -3.42
C ASN A 92 15.71 4.83 -4.28
N VAL A 93 15.06 5.84 -3.69
CA VAL A 93 14.02 6.64 -4.36
C VAL A 93 14.58 7.59 -5.42
N ASP A 94 15.86 7.94 -5.31
CA ASP A 94 16.55 8.86 -6.22
C ASP A 94 17.05 8.15 -7.49
N ASP A 95 17.42 6.88 -7.38
CA ASP A 95 17.87 6.04 -8.51
C ASP A 95 16.70 5.45 -9.31
N TRP A 96 15.47 5.84 -9.00
CA TRP A 96 14.32 5.30 -9.71
C TRP A 96 14.38 5.69 -11.18
N PRO A 97 14.30 4.72 -12.12
CA PRO A 97 14.35 5.02 -13.54
C PRO A 97 13.16 5.90 -13.93
N GLY A 98 13.39 7.21 -14.03
CA GLY A 98 12.40 8.21 -14.43
C GLY A 98 11.97 8.13 -15.89
N ASN A 99 12.47 7.15 -16.64
CA ASN A 99 12.41 7.14 -18.08
C ASN A 99 11.45 6.05 -18.58
N SER A 100 10.17 6.20 -18.27
CA SER A 100 9.16 5.76 -19.24
C SER A 100 9.38 6.62 -20.48
N LYS A 101 9.71 6.00 -21.63
CA LYS A 101 9.80 6.72 -22.93
C LYS A 101 8.51 7.47 -23.28
N TYR A 102 7.42 7.18 -22.59
CA TYR A 102 6.08 7.69 -22.86
C TYR A 102 5.63 8.80 -21.88
N ASP A 103 6.30 9.00 -20.75
CA ASP A 103 6.02 10.15 -19.86
C ASP A 103 7.24 10.54 -18.99
N PRO A 104 8.21 11.30 -19.54
CA PRO A 104 9.43 11.71 -18.84
C PRO A 104 9.19 12.69 -17.67
N GLY A 105 7.93 13.08 -17.37
CA GLY A 105 7.59 13.97 -16.26
C GLY A 105 6.78 13.32 -15.14
N PHE A 106 6.44 12.04 -15.25
CA PHE A 106 5.54 11.37 -14.31
C PHE A 106 6.23 10.81 -13.08
N ILE A 107 7.47 10.37 -13.21
CA ILE A 107 8.22 9.74 -12.13
C ILE A 107 9.14 10.80 -11.54
N SER A 108 8.67 11.44 -10.45
CA SER A 108 9.55 12.22 -9.59
C SER A 108 10.03 11.35 -8.41
N PRO A 109 11.20 11.63 -7.82
CA PRO A 109 11.62 11.01 -6.56
C PRO A 109 10.56 11.15 -5.45
N SER A 110 9.71 12.18 -5.52
CA SER A 110 8.60 12.34 -4.59
C SER A 110 7.51 11.28 -4.77
N ASN A 111 7.21 10.84 -6.00
CA ASN A 111 6.26 9.75 -6.23
C ASN A 111 6.84 8.43 -5.70
N ALA A 112 8.12 8.18 -5.97
CA ALA A 112 8.83 7.02 -5.43
C ALA A 112 8.75 6.95 -3.90
N LEU A 113 9.02 8.08 -3.24
CA LEU A 113 8.95 8.21 -1.79
C LEU A 113 7.52 8.01 -1.26
N ILE A 114 6.49 8.52 -1.93
CA ILE A 114 5.09 8.27 -1.56
C ILE A 114 4.80 6.77 -1.52
N PHE A 115 5.18 6.03 -2.57
CA PHE A 115 4.93 4.59 -2.63
C PHE A 115 5.75 3.82 -1.60
N GLN A 116 7.00 4.20 -1.35
CA GLN A 116 7.83 3.56 -0.33
C GLN A 116 7.23 3.75 1.08
N LEU A 117 6.81 4.96 1.42
CA LEU A 117 6.16 5.28 2.69
C LEU A 117 4.83 4.54 2.83
N ALA A 118 4.02 4.50 1.76
CA ALA A 118 2.77 3.75 1.74
C ALA A 118 3.00 2.24 1.91
N ALA A 119 3.97 1.63 1.23
CA ALA A 119 4.32 0.21 1.40
C ALA A 119 4.74 -0.11 2.84
N ARG A 120 5.54 0.76 3.45
CA ARG A 120 5.93 0.62 4.86
C ARG A 120 4.73 0.73 5.79
N LEU A 121 3.87 1.74 5.60
CA LEU A 121 2.70 1.97 6.43
C LEU A 121 1.66 0.83 6.29
N TYR A 122 1.45 0.34 5.07
CA TYR A 122 0.64 -0.85 4.79
C TYR A 122 1.17 -2.06 5.57
N GLY A 123 2.48 -2.36 5.51
CA GLY A 123 3.09 -3.44 6.28
C GLY A 123 2.88 -3.31 7.79
N ILE A 124 2.95 -2.08 8.33
CA ILE A 124 2.73 -1.83 9.76
C ILE A 124 1.29 -2.16 10.16
N MET A 125 0.30 -1.77 9.35
CA MET A 125 -1.12 -1.95 9.68
C MET A 125 -1.67 -3.33 9.35
N ALA A 126 -1.11 -3.99 8.32
CA ALA A 126 -1.63 -5.23 7.77
C ALA A 126 -1.02 -6.49 8.40
N LEU A 127 0.18 -6.40 8.98
CA LEU A 127 0.85 -7.52 9.63
C LEU A 127 0.54 -7.59 11.14
N PRO A 128 0.73 -8.74 11.81
CA PRO A 128 0.52 -8.86 13.25
C PRO A 128 1.35 -7.84 14.04
N ARG A 129 0.66 -7.02 14.84
CA ARG A 129 1.26 -5.94 15.64
C ARG A 129 2.48 -6.38 16.45
N ARG A 130 2.43 -7.56 17.07
CA ARG A 130 3.55 -8.09 17.87
C ARG A 130 4.82 -8.26 17.03
N ALA A 131 4.72 -8.93 15.88
CA ALA A 131 5.86 -9.19 15.01
C ALA A 131 6.45 -7.88 14.44
N VAL A 132 5.57 -6.96 14.03
CA VAL A 132 6.01 -5.63 13.56
C VAL A 132 6.71 -4.85 14.67
N TRP A 133 6.16 -4.89 15.89
CA TRP A 133 6.71 -4.16 17.03
C TRP A 133 8.10 -4.66 17.41
N GLU A 134 8.34 -5.98 17.47
CA GLU A 134 9.68 -6.52 17.74
C GLU A 134 10.70 -6.07 16.68
N VAL A 135 10.29 -6.02 15.41
CA VAL A 135 11.17 -5.63 14.29
C VAL A 135 11.48 -4.14 14.27
N LEU A 136 10.50 -3.28 14.58
CA LEU A 136 10.62 -1.84 14.40
C LEU A 136 10.94 -1.06 15.67
N ARG A 137 10.83 -1.67 16.86
CA ARG A 137 11.01 -1.01 18.17
C ARG A 137 12.31 -0.20 18.24
N GLU A 138 13.43 -0.76 17.81
CA GLU A 138 14.73 -0.08 17.83
C GLU A 138 14.74 1.21 17.01
N THR A 139 14.06 1.21 15.86
CA THR A 139 13.95 2.38 14.97
C THR A 139 12.80 3.32 15.33
N ALA A 140 11.83 2.86 16.12
CA ALA A 140 10.68 3.65 16.55
C ALA A 140 10.99 4.54 17.76
N GLY A 141 12.06 4.24 18.51
CA GLY A 141 12.45 4.95 19.71
C GLY A 141 11.59 4.59 20.93
N VAL A 142 11.63 5.43 21.96
CA VAL A 142 10.77 5.29 23.15
C VAL A 142 9.39 5.85 22.81
N GLY A 143 8.42 4.98 22.56
CA GLY A 143 7.06 5.39 22.23
C GLY A 143 6.09 4.22 22.21
N THR A 144 4.82 4.54 22.01
CA THR A 144 3.72 3.59 21.86
C THR A 144 3.52 3.23 20.38
N TRP A 145 2.80 2.14 20.14
CA TRP A 145 2.37 1.76 18.78
C TRP A 145 1.60 2.88 18.07
N SER A 146 0.70 3.56 18.79
CA SER A 146 -0.13 4.63 18.25
C SER A 146 0.69 5.84 17.83
N GLU A 147 1.71 6.21 18.61
CA GLU A 147 2.63 7.30 18.27
C GLU A 147 3.48 6.95 17.04
N MET A 148 3.98 5.72 16.96
CA MET A 148 4.70 5.23 15.79
C MET A 148 3.82 5.29 14.53
N LEU A 149 2.60 4.77 14.60
CA LEU A 149 1.66 4.78 13.48
C LEU A 149 1.32 6.21 13.05
N ALA A 150 1.01 7.09 14.00
CA ALA A 150 0.73 8.50 13.73
C ALA A 150 1.92 9.23 13.10
N SER A 151 3.15 8.94 13.55
CA SER A 151 4.36 9.51 12.94
C SER A 151 4.51 9.08 11.48
N ARG A 152 4.30 7.80 11.15
CA ARG A 152 4.41 7.29 9.77
C ARG A 152 3.28 7.79 8.88
N ARG A 153 2.06 7.92 9.42
CA ARG A 153 0.95 8.59 8.72
C ARG A 153 1.33 10.03 8.37
N ARG A 154 1.77 10.83 9.34
CA ARG A 154 2.11 12.24 9.11
C ARG A 154 3.20 12.42 8.07
N GLU A 155 4.19 11.53 8.06
CA GLU A 155 5.25 11.49 7.05
C GLU A 155 4.69 11.30 5.63
N LEU A 156 3.82 10.30 5.44
CA LEU A 156 3.14 10.05 4.16
C LEU A 156 2.19 11.20 3.77
N MET A 157 1.39 11.70 4.70
CA MET A 157 0.41 12.76 4.42
C MET A 157 1.08 14.08 4.08
N LYS A 158 2.21 14.42 4.71
CA LYS A 158 3.00 15.60 4.38
C LYS A 158 3.42 15.61 2.91
N ILE A 159 3.93 14.48 2.40
CA ILE A 159 4.35 14.41 1.00
C ILE A 159 3.15 14.30 0.05
N LEU A 160 2.09 13.57 0.40
CA LEU A 160 0.86 13.51 -0.41
C LEU A 160 0.25 14.88 -0.60
N LYS A 161 0.05 15.66 0.48
CA LYS A 161 -0.51 17.02 0.41
C LYS A 161 0.35 17.96 -0.42
N ARG A 162 1.68 17.78 -0.42
CA ARG A 162 2.62 18.56 -1.24
C ARG A 162 2.57 18.20 -2.72
N VAL A 163 2.47 16.91 -3.05
CA VAL A 163 2.64 16.38 -4.41
C VAL A 163 1.32 16.26 -5.16
N TYR A 164 0.23 15.90 -4.49
CA TYR A 164 -1.07 15.69 -5.13
C TYR A 164 -1.53 16.88 -6.00
N PRO A 165 -1.35 18.16 -5.61
CA PRO A 165 -1.76 19.27 -6.47
C PRO A 165 -0.94 19.42 -7.76
N THR A 166 0.25 18.81 -7.83
CA THR A 166 1.20 19.00 -8.94
C THR A 166 1.22 17.85 -9.94
N ILE A 167 0.62 16.70 -9.60
CA ILE A 167 0.62 15.53 -10.47
C ILE A 167 -0.38 15.69 -11.62
N LYS A 168 0.02 15.17 -12.80
CA LYS A 168 -0.82 15.17 -14.00
C LYS A 168 -1.92 14.09 -13.96
N TYR A 169 -1.64 12.95 -13.35
CA TYR A 169 -2.53 11.79 -13.34
C TYR A 169 -2.83 11.32 -11.90
N TYR A 170 -3.92 11.86 -11.35
CA TYR A 170 -4.41 11.55 -10.00
C TYR A 170 -4.60 10.07 -9.69
N PRO A 171 -5.13 9.21 -10.60
CA PRO A 171 -5.35 7.80 -10.30
C PRO A 171 -4.10 7.03 -9.88
N SER A 172 -2.90 7.48 -10.28
CA SER A 172 -1.64 6.87 -9.82
C SER A 172 -1.46 6.90 -8.30
N LEU A 173 -2.04 7.87 -7.59
CA LEU A 173 -1.95 7.97 -6.14
C LEU A 173 -3.11 7.30 -5.40
N LYS A 174 -3.99 6.57 -6.10
CA LYS A 174 -5.13 5.83 -5.52
C LYS A 174 -4.70 4.99 -4.32
N TRP A 175 -3.74 4.08 -4.52
CA TRP A 175 -3.35 3.12 -3.49
C TRP A 175 -2.65 3.79 -2.28
N PRO A 176 -1.68 4.72 -2.45
CA PRO A 176 -1.15 5.49 -1.33
C PRO A 176 -2.20 6.27 -0.53
N LEU A 177 -3.20 6.86 -1.20
CA LEU A 177 -4.30 7.55 -0.53
C LEU A 177 -5.17 6.59 0.30
N ILE A 178 -5.45 5.39 -0.22
CA ILE A 178 -6.16 4.35 0.51
C ILE A 178 -5.39 3.94 1.77
N VAL A 179 -4.09 3.68 1.64
CA VAL A 179 -3.23 3.34 2.79
C VAL A 179 -3.24 4.45 3.83
N ALA A 180 -3.09 5.70 3.40
CA ALA A 180 -3.16 6.84 4.31
C ALA A 180 -4.53 6.97 4.98
N GLY A 181 -5.61 6.66 4.26
CA GLY A 181 -6.98 6.65 4.77
C GLY A 181 -7.19 5.65 5.91
N VAL A 182 -6.68 4.44 5.79
CA VAL A 182 -6.76 3.46 6.89
C VAL A 182 -5.94 3.90 8.11
N ALA A 183 -4.80 4.56 7.87
CA ALA A 183 -3.96 5.08 8.96
C ALA A 183 -4.57 6.32 9.63
N ALA A 184 -5.48 7.04 8.97
CA ALA A 184 -6.13 8.25 9.47
C ALA A 184 -7.26 7.91 10.47
N THR A 185 -6.89 7.21 11.54
CA THR A 185 -7.79 6.85 12.66
C THR A 185 -7.27 7.44 13.96
N GLY A 186 -8.15 8.09 14.71
CA GLY A 186 -7.87 8.66 16.03
C GLY A 186 -6.99 9.92 16.03
N GLY A 187 -7.33 10.88 16.90
CA GLY A 187 -6.62 12.15 17.07
C GLY A 187 -7.19 13.29 16.21
N ASP A 188 -6.99 14.53 16.68
CA ASP A 188 -7.53 15.74 16.02
C ASP A 188 -6.93 15.95 14.62
N ASP A 189 -5.66 15.56 14.42
CA ASP A 189 -4.97 15.67 13.13
C ASP A 189 -5.46 14.64 12.09
N ALA A 190 -6.23 13.63 12.49
CA ALA A 190 -6.78 12.65 11.56
C ALA A 190 -7.94 13.22 10.73
N VAL A 191 -8.73 14.17 11.25
CA VAL A 191 -9.92 14.72 10.56
C VAL A 191 -9.53 15.50 9.30
N ASP A 192 -8.48 16.31 9.39
CA ASP A 192 -7.94 17.05 8.24
C ASP A 192 -7.36 16.11 7.18
N ASP A 193 -6.74 15.01 7.61
CA ASP A 193 -6.23 13.99 6.70
C ASP A 193 -7.37 13.24 6.01
N GLN A 194 -8.41 12.83 6.75
CA GLN A 194 -9.61 12.19 6.20
C GLN A 194 -10.28 13.09 5.15
N THR A 195 -10.43 14.38 5.44
CA THR A 195 -11.04 15.36 4.51
C THR A 195 -10.23 15.46 3.22
N PHE A 196 -8.91 15.56 3.32
CA PHE A 196 -8.02 15.59 2.14
C PHE A 196 -8.11 14.30 1.32
N ILE A 197 -8.10 13.14 1.99
CA ILE A 197 -8.18 11.83 1.34
C ILE A 197 -9.53 11.64 0.65
N ASP A 198 -10.62 12.03 1.29
CA ASP A 198 -11.98 11.96 0.77
C ASP A 198 -12.11 12.73 -0.55
N GLN A 199 -11.72 14.01 -0.53
CA GLN A 199 -11.75 14.87 -1.72
C GLN A 199 -10.84 14.34 -2.83
N SER A 200 -9.66 13.82 -2.46
CA SER A 200 -8.68 13.29 -3.41
C SER A 200 -9.18 12.03 -4.11
N LEU A 201 -9.74 11.08 -3.36
CA LEU A 201 -10.30 9.84 -3.92
C LEU A 201 -11.58 10.12 -4.71
N TYR A 202 -12.43 11.04 -4.25
CA TYR A 202 -13.62 11.45 -4.98
C TYR A 202 -13.26 12.07 -6.34
N ARG A 203 -12.23 12.93 -6.37
CA ARG A 203 -11.71 13.48 -7.62
C ARG A 203 -11.15 12.42 -8.56
N ILE A 204 -10.46 11.40 -8.03
CA ILE A 204 -9.98 10.27 -8.82
C ILE A 204 -11.18 9.54 -9.43
N TRP A 205 -12.21 9.23 -8.65
CA TRP A 205 -13.41 8.56 -9.14
C TRP A 205 -14.14 9.35 -10.25
N GLN A 206 -14.14 10.68 -10.18
CA GLN A 206 -14.72 11.53 -11.23
C GLN A 206 -13.91 11.54 -12.53
N ASN A 207 -12.70 10.99 -12.56
CA ASN A 207 -11.90 10.89 -13.76
C ASN A 207 -12.51 9.82 -14.70
N PRO A 208 -12.79 10.14 -15.98
CA PRO A 208 -13.33 9.15 -16.94
C PRO A 208 -12.47 7.91 -17.15
N LEU A 209 -11.17 7.98 -16.81
CA LEU A 209 -10.22 6.87 -16.91
C LEU A 209 -10.09 6.07 -15.60
N SER A 210 -10.84 6.43 -14.56
CA SER A 210 -10.81 5.70 -13.28
C SER A 210 -11.75 4.50 -13.33
N ASP A 211 -11.31 3.40 -12.73
CA ASP A 211 -12.15 2.27 -12.42
C ASP A 211 -13.15 2.62 -11.30
N ASN A 212 -14.27 1.89 -11.25
CA ASN A 212 -15.32 2.05 -10.23
C ASN A 212 -14.85 1.65 -8.82
N ASP A 213 -13.72 0.96 -8.70
CA ASP A 213 -13.18 0.43 -7.45
C ASP A 213 -12.76 1.51 -6.44
N VAL A 214 -12.37 2.68 -6.94
CA VAL A 214 -12.03 3.86 -6.14
C VAL A 214 -13.21 4.27 -5.26
N PHE A 215 -14.42 4.27 -5.82
CA PHE A 215 -15.61 4.67 -5.08
C PHE A 215 -15.92 3.69 -3.95
N LEU A 216 -15.76 2.39 -4.19
CA LEU A 216 -15.98 1.35 -3.18
C LEU A 216 -14.94 1.45 -2.05
N CYS A 217 -13.68 1.72 -2.37
CA CYS A 217 -12.65 1.97 -1.36
C CYS A 217 -12.97 3.22 -0.54
N LEU A 218 -13.42 4.30 -1.18
CA LEU A 218 -13.82 5.53 -0.49
C LEU A 218 -15.01 5.33 0.45
N ASP A 219 -16.05 4.60 0.00
CA ASP A 219 -17.20 4.26 0.83
C ASP A 219 -16.80 3.41 2.06
N LYS A 220 -15.91 2.42 1.87
CA LYS A 220 -15.34 1.64 2.98
C LYS A 220 -14.58 2.52 3.96
N LEU A 221 -13.74 3.44 3.49
CA LEU A 221 -13.01 4.37 4.35
C LEU A 221 -13.94 5.26 5.19
N ARG A 222 -14.99 5.83 4.57
CA ARG A 222 -15.99 6.65 5.29
C ARG A 222 -16.67 5.88 6.42
N LYS A 223 -17.12 4.66 6.13
CA LYS A 223 -17.71 3.76 7.13
C LYS A 223 -16.71 3.41 8.22
N PHE A 224 -15.49 3.08 7.84
CA PHE A 224 -14.40 2.74 8.74
C PHE A 224 -14.09 3.90 9.71
N TRP A 225 -13.94 5.13 9.21
CA TRP A 225 -13.70 6.32 10.05
C TRP A 225 -14.84 6.56 11.05
N SER A 226 -16.10 6.34 10.66
CA SER A 226 -17.24 6.46 11.56
C SER A 226 -17.34 5.36 12.63
N SER A 227 -16.68 4.22 12.40
CA SER A 227 -16.80 3.04 13.27
C SER A 227 -15.91 3.09 14.52
N GLY A 228 -14.88 3.95 14.54
CA GLY A 228 -13.86 4.00 15.59
C GLY A 228 -12.86 2.84 15.58
N LYS A 229 -12.95 1.93 14.61
CA LYS A 229 -11.99 0.84 14.41
C LYS A 229 -10.66 1.36 13.83
N CYS A 230 -9.61 0.56 13.97
CA CYS A 230 -8.25 0.98 13.57
C CYS A 230 -7.40 -0.10 12.88
N ALA A 231 -7.89 -1.34 12.74
CA ALA A 231 -7.12 -2.40 12.08
C ALA A 231 -7.34 -2.38 10.56
N TRP A 232 -6.34 -2.84 9.78
CA TRP A 232 -6.47 -2.96 8.32
C TRP A 232 -7.64 -3.86 7.91
N GLU A 233 -7.74 -5.03 8.54
CA GLU A 233 -8.79 -6.02 8.27
C GLU A 233 -10.20 -5.55 8.69
N ASP A 234 -10.30 -4.51 9.53
CA ASP A 234 -11.58 -3.90 9.89
C ASP A 234 -12.13 -2.98 8.79
N CYS A 235 -11.25 -2.39 7.97
CA CYS A 235 -11.61 -1.57 6.82
C CYS A 235 -11.93 -2.44 5.60
N PHE A 236 -11.17 -3.51 5.41
CA PHE A 236 -11.29 -4.45 4.29
C PHE A 236 -11.72 -5.83 4.77
N ASP A 237 -12.87 -5.88 5.44
CA ASP A 237 -13.54 -7.07 5.98
C ASP A 237 -14.25 -7.93 4.91
N GLU A 238 -14.53 -7.32 3.76
CA GLU A 238 -15.05 -7.94 2.55
C GLU A 238 -14.17 -7.57 1.35
N ALA A 239 -14.07 -8.49 0.37
CA ALA A 239 -13.30 -8.26 -0.83
C ALA A 239 -13.90 -7.07 -1.60
N THR A 240 -13.06 -6.09 -1.92
CA THR A 240 -13.45 -4.95 -2.76
C THR A 240 -13.11 -5.32 -4.20
N PRO A 241 -14.07 -5.37 -5.14
CA PRO A 241 -13.76 -5.56 -6.55
C PRO A 241 -12.84 -4.41 -6.99
N SER A 242 -11.67 -4.75 -7.53
CA SER A 242 -10.76 -3.82 -8.20
C SER A 242 -10.43 -4.31 -9.59
#